data_AF-A0A2K5DAY1-F1
#
_entry.id   AF-A0A2K5DAY1-F1
#
_cell.length_a   1.000
_cell.length_b   1.000
_cell.length_c   1.000
_cell.angle_alpha   90.00
_cell.angle_beta   90.00
_cell.angle_gamma   90.00
#
_symmetry.space_group_name_H-M   'P 1'
#
loop_
_entity.id
_entity.type
_entity.pdbx_description
1 polymer ?
#
loop_
_entity_poly.entity_id
_entity_poly.type
_entity_poly.pdbx_seq_one_letter_code
_entity_poly.pdbx_strand_id
1 'polypeptide(L)'
;MIRHPPVCYICGREYGTTSISIHEPQCLKKWHNENNLLPKEFRRPVPKKPEVRTITAKGFYDLDALNEAAWTSAQSQLVPCNVCGRTFLPDRLIVHQRSCKPKAAK
;
A
#
# COMPACT_ATOMS: atom_id res chain seq x y z
N MET A 1 -6.11 20.17 16.98
CA MET A 1 -5.21 19.07 16.59
C MET A 1 -5.74 18.49 15.30
N ILE A 2 -5.07 18.72 14.18
CA ILE A 2 -5.46 18.11 12.90
C ILE A 2 -5.11 16.63 13.01
N ARG A 3 -6.11 15.75 13.04
CA ARG A 3 -5.90 14.31 13.02
C ARG A 3 -5.74 13.88 11.56
N HIS A 4 -4.56 13.43 11.19
CA HIS A 4 -4.36 12.82 9.87
C HIS A 4 -5.12 11.48 9.81
N PRO A 5 -5.84 11.22 8.72
CA PRO A 5 -6.54 9.95 8.54
C PRO A 5 -5.53 8.79 8.46
N PRO A 6 -5.83 7.64 9.07
CA PRO A 6 -5.01 6.43 8.93
C PRO A 6 -4.80 6.02 7.47
N VAL A 7 -3.58 5.60 7.13
CA VAL A 7 -3.20 5.10 5.81
C VAL A 7 -3.14 3.57 5.81
N CYS A 8 -3.72 2.93 4.79
CA CYS A 8 -3.60 1.49 4.61
C CYS A 8 -2.17 1.11 4.16
N TYR A 9 -1.49 0.26 4.92
CA TYR A 9 -0.11 -0.15 4.67
C TYR A 9 0.11 -1.02 3.41
N ILE A 10 -0.97 -1.40 2.72
CA ILE A 10 -0.94 -2.26 1.53
C ILE A 10 -1.19 -1.44 0.27
N CYS A 11 -2.22 -0.56 0.30
CA CYS A 11 -2.66 0.17 -0.89
C CYS A 11 -2.46 1.70 -0.80
N GLY A 12 -2.00 2.22 0.33
CA GLY A 12 -1.66 3.64 0.52
C GLY A 12 -2.86 4.58 0.56
N ARG A 13 -4.10 4.08 0.57
CA ARG A 13 -5.30 4.91 0.69
C ARG A 13 -5.57 5.30 2.13
N GLU A 14 -6.12 6.50 2.30
CA GLU A 14 -6.57 7.04 3.57
C GLU A 14 -7.97 6.52 3.92
N TYR A 15 -8.19 6.28 5.21
CA TYR A 15 -9.44 5.77 5.77
C TYR A 15 -9.75 6.49 7.09
N GLY A 16 -10.98 6.32 7.58
CA GLY A 16 -11.31 6.67 8.95
C GLY A 16 -10.78 5.62 9.93
N THR A 17 -10.60 5.99 11.20
CA THR A 17 -10.09 5.10 12.26
C THR A 17 -10.89 3.81 12.41
N THR A 18 -12.21 3.85 12.19
CA THR A 18 -13.07 2.65 12.23
C THR A 18 -13.03 1.87 10.92
N SER A 19 -13.01 2.57 9.78
CA SER A 19 -13.08 1.90 8.47
C SER A 19 -11.76 1.22 8.09
N ILE A 20 -10.61 1.70 8.59
CA ILE A 20 -9.31 1.06 8.31
C ILE A 20 -9.24 -0.36 8.88
N SER A 21 -9.76 -0.62 10.07
CA SER A 21 -9.77 -1.95 10.70
C SER A 21 -10.59 -2.97 9.92
N ILE A 22 -11.61 -2.51 9.18
CA ILE A 22 -12.44 -3.34 8.30
C ILE A 22 -11.79 -3.49 6.91
N HIS A 23 -11.10 -2.45 6.45
CA HIS A 23 -10.46 -2.40 5.16
C HIS A 23 -9.20 -3.27 5.07
N GLU A 24 -8.25 -3.13 6.01
CA GLU A 24 -6.97 -3.85 6.00
C GLU A 24 -7.09 -5.37 5.79
N PRO A 25 -7.94 -6.12 6.52
CA PRO A 25 -8.06 -7.56 6.31
C PRO A 25 -8.60 -7.91 4.91
N GLN A 26 -9.52 -7.11 4.38
CA GLN A 26 -10.04 -7.30 3.03
C GLN A 26 -8.99 -6.97 1.96
N CYS A 27 -8.20 -5.91 2.19
CA CYS A 27 -7.11 -5.51 1.33
C CYS A 27 -6.00 -6.58 1.29
N LEU A 28 -5.65 -7.14 2.45
CA LEU A 28 -4.67 -8.23 2.56
C LEU A 28 -5.16 -9.51 1.88
N LYS A 29 -6.44 -9.86 2.04
CA LYS A 29 -7.04 -11.00 1.33
C LYS A 29 -6.95 -10.83 -0.19
N LYS A 30 -7.29 -9.65 -0.70
CA LYS A 30 -7.14 -9.33 -2.14
C LYS A 30 -5.69 -9.45 -2.58
N TRP A 31 -4.76 -8.89 -1.82
CA TRP A 31 -3.33 -8.97 -2.10
C TRP A 31 -2.84 -10.42 -2.17
N HIS A 32 -3.23 -11.29 -1.24
CA HIS A 32 -2.86 -12.71 -1.26
C HIS A 32 -3.39 -13.41 -2.50
N ASN A 33 -4.64 -13.16 -2.88
CA ASN A 33 -5.22 -13.75 -4.09
C ASN A 33 -4.41 -13.36 -5.33
N GLU A 34 -4.12 -12.08 -5.51
CA GLU A 34 -3.30 -11.59 -6.62
C GLU A 34 -1.89 -12.19 -6.60
N ASN A 35 -1.25 -12.23 -5.44
CA ASN A 35 0.10 -12.75 -5.29
C ASN A 35 0.17 -14.28 -5.52
N ASN A 36 -0.86 -15.03 -5.14
CA ASN A 36 -0.92 -16.48 -5.33
C ASN A 36 -1.13 -16.90 -6.78
N LEU A 37 -1.72 -16.01 -7.60
CA LEU A 37 -1.84 -16.20 -9.05
C LEU A 37 -0.50 -16.04 -9.77
N LEU A 38 0.51 -15.45 -9.13
CA LEU A 38 1.85 -15.33 -9.70
C LEU A 38 2.62 -16.66 -9.57
N PRO A 39 3.46 -17.01 -10.56
CA PRO A 39 4.45 -18.08 -10.41
C PRO A 39 5.30 -17.85 -9.14
N LYS A 40 5.78 -18.93 -8.52
CA LYS A 40 6.42 -18.87 -7.19
C LYS A 40 7.59 -17.88 -7.16
N GLU A 41 8.33 -17.80 -8.25
CA GLU A 41 9.48 -16.91 -8.47
C GLU A 41 9.10 -15.42 -8.56
N PHE A 42 7.86 -15.08 -8.92
CA PHE A 42 7.38 -13.70 -9.01
C PHE A 42 6.50 -13.29 -7.81
N ARG A 43 6.31 -14.18 -6.83
CA ARG A 43 5.55 -13.85 -5.62
C ARG A 43 6.31 -12.86 -4.77
N ARG A 44 5.60 -11.84 -4.32
CA ARG A 44 6.11 -10.81 -3.43
C ARG A 44 6.01 -11.24 -1.97
N PRO A 45 6.90 -10.75 -1.09
CA PRO A 45 6.77 -10.97 0.35
C PRO A 45 5.51 -10.30 0.89
N VAL A 46 4.91 -10.91 1.91
CA VAL A 46 3.69 -10.39 2.55
C VAL A 46 3.95 -9.00 3.13
N PRO A 47 3.09 -8.00 2.86
CA PRO A 47 3.22 -6.68 3.48
C PRO A 47 3.12 -6.81 4.99
N LYS A 48 4.03 -6.18 5.73
CA LYS A 48 4.03 -6.22 7.19
C LYS A 48 3.25 -5.03 7.73
N LYS A 49 2.26 -5.32 8.56
CA LYS A 49 1.53 -4.27 9.28
C LYS A 49 2.48 -3.57 10.25
N PRO A 50 2.62 -2.23 10.21
CA PRO A 50 3.39 -1.49 11.19
C PRO A 50 2.85 -1.77 12.60
N GLU A 51 3.73 -2.15 13.53
CA GLU A 51 3.33 -2.38 14.91
C GLU A 51 3.10 -1.06 15.63
N VAL A 52 1.96 -0.96 16.32
CA VAL A 52 1.63 0.19 17.15
C VAL A 52 2.40 0.07 18.46
N ARG A 53 3.54 0.73 18.56
CA ARG A 53 4.23 0.90 19.84
C ARG A 53 3.67 2.13 20.54
N THR A 54 3.15 1.95 21.75
CA THR A 54 2.77 3.06 22.63
C THR A 54 4.06 3.77 23.07
N ILE A 55 4.28 5.00 22.58
CA ILE A 55 5.55 5.71 22.78
C ILE A 55 5.65 6.32 24.19
N THR A 56 4.52 6.56 24.88
CA THR A 56 4.54 7.25 26.18
C THR A 56 3.58 6.68 27.21
N ALA A 57 3.92 6.85 28.49
CA ALA A 57 3.09 6.57 29.67
C ALA A 57 1.77 7.38 29.71
N LYS A 58 1.54 8.28 28.75
CA LYS A 58 0.33 9.10 28.60
C LYS A 58 -0.60 8.63 27.47
N GLY A 59 -0.30 7.52 26.79
CA GLY A 59 -1.21 6.89 25.82
C GLY A 59 -1.38 7.66 24.50
N PHE A 60 -0.48 8.60 24.17
CA PHE A 60 -0.48 9.26 22.86
C PHE A 60 0.21 8.38 21.81
N TYR A 61 -0.51 8.11 20.72
CA TYR A 61 0.00 7.45 19.52
C TYR A 61 0.61 8.49 18.59
N ASP A 62 1.82 8.24 18.10
CA ASP A 62 2.37 9.01 16.97
C ASP A 62 1.73 8.48 15.68
N LEU A 63 0.54 8.99 15.38
CA LEU A 63 -0.23 8.62 14.20
C LEU A 63 0.51 8.98 12.91
N ASP A 64 1.30 10.04 12.93
CA ASP A 64 2.09 10.48 11.79
C ASP A 64 3.19 9.45 11.48
N ALA A 65 3.96 9.02 12.49
CA ALA A 65 4.96 7.96 12.31
C ALA A 65 4.34 6.63 11.82
N LEU A 66 3.15 6.27 12.31
CA LEU A 66 2.44 5.08 11.84
C LEU A 66 1.98 5.21 10.39
N ASN A 67 1.47 6.39 10.01
CA ASN A 67 1.07 6.68 8.64
C ASN A 67 2.26 6.67 7.68
N GLU A 68 3.41 7.23 8.07
CA GLU A 68 4.63 7.17 7.27
C GLU A 68 5.14 5.73 7.08
N ALA A 69 5.10 4.92 8.14
CA ALA A 69 5.46 3.50 8.05
C ALA A 69 4.48 2.73 7.14
N ALA A 70 3.18 3.02 7.25
CA ALA A 70 2.16 2.43 6.39
C ALA A 70 2.34 2.86 4.93
N TRP A 71 2.60 4.14 4.68
CA TRP A 71 2.86 4.68 3.36
C TRP A 71 4.08 4.03 2.72
N THR A 72 5.19 3.92 3.46
CA THR A 72 6.42 3.24 2.99
C THR A 72 6.16 1.79 2.63
N SER A 73 5.39 1.07 3.46
CA SER A 73 4.96 -0.30 3.15
C SER A 73 4.13 -0.35 1.87
N ALA A 74 3.16 0.55 1.68
CA ALA A 74 2.32 0.58 0.49
C ALA A 74 3.13 0.87 -0.79
N GLN A 75 4.12 1.76 -0.71
CA GLN A 75 5.01 2.06 -1.83
C GLN A 75 5.80 0.84 -2.30
N SER A 76 6.22 -0.03 -1.38
CA SER A 76 6.91 -1.29 -1.71
C SER A 76 6.04 -2.28 -2.50
N GLN A 77 4.71 -2.10 -2.49
CA GLN A 77 3.77 -2.96 -3.22
C GLN A 77 3.53 -2.53 -4.66
N LEU A 78 4.01 -1.34 -5.04
CA LEU A 78 3.83 -0.85 -6.39
C LEU A 78 4.75 -1.57 -7.38
N VAL A 79 4.23 -1.84 -8.56
CA VAL A 79 4.92 -2.49 -9.67
C VAL A 79 5.13 -1.50 -10.81
N PRO A 80 6.33 -1.43 -11.41
CA PRO A 80 6.59 -0.52 -12.52
C PRO A 80 5.91 -1.00 -13.81
N CYS A 81 5.41 -0.06 -14.59
CA CYS A 81 4.95 -0.28 -15.95
C CYS A 81 6.16 -0.53 -16.86
N ASN A 82 6.14 -1.64 -17.60
CA ASN A 82 7.17 -1.99 -18.57
C ASN A 82 7.29 -1.04 -19.78
N VAL A 83 6.28 -0.17 -20.02
CA VAL A 83 6.28 0.78 -21.13
C VAL A 83 6.77 2.17 -20.72
N CYS A 84 6.32 2.71 -19.59
CA CYS A 84 6.64 4.08 -19.17
C CYS A 84 7.42 4.20 -17.84
N GLY A 85 7.63 3.10 -17.12
CA GLY A 85 8.35 3.05 -15.85
C GLY A 85 7.59 3.59 -14.63
N ARG A 86 6.38 4.15 -14.79
CA ARG A 86 5.56 4.59 -13.65
C ARG A 86 5.09 3.39 -12.83
N THR A 87 5.03 3.55 -11.52
CA THR A 87 4.63 2.48 -10.59
C THR A 87 3.14 2.56 -10.26
N PHE A 88 2.50 1.40 -10.11
CA PHE A 88 1.07 1.28 -9.81
C PHE A 88 0.82 0.06 -8.94
N LEU A 89 -0.33 0.02 -8.27
CA LEU A 89 -0.86 -1.26 -7.77
C LEU A 89 -1.19 -2.17 -8.97
N PRO A 90 -1.05 -3.50 -8.85
CA PRO A 90 -1.27 -4.43 -9.96
C PRO A 90 -2.62 -4.26 -10.66
N ASP A 91 -3.69 -4.04 -9.90
CA ASP A 91 -5.04 -3.80 -10.43
C ASP A 91 -5.14 -2.52 -11.27
N ARG A 92 -4.46 -1.44 -10.85
CA ARG A 92 -4.40 -0.17 -11.58
C ARG A 92 -3.46 -0.23 -12.78
N LEU A 93 -2.39 -1.03 -12.69
CA LEU A 93 -1.44 -1.20 -13.79
C LEU A 93 -2.13 -1.72 -15.05
N ILE A 94 -3.04 -2.69 -14.91
CA ILE A 94 -3.78 -3.29 -16.03
C ILE A 94 -4.59 -2.21 -16.78
N VAL A 95 -5.29 -1.35 -16.04
CA VAL A 95 -6.07 -0.25 -16.65
C VAL A 95 -5.14 0.76 -17.31
N HIS A 96 -4.04 1.12 -16.65
CA HIS A 96 -3.06 2.04 -17.18
C HIS A 96 -2.45 1.55 -18.51
N GLN A 97 -2.08 0.27 -18.60
CA GLN A 97 -1.44 -0.32 -19.78
C GLN A 97 -2.29 -0.21 -21.04
N ARG A 98 -3.62 -0.19 -20.95
CA ARG A 98 -4.54 -0.05 -22.09
C ARG A 98 -4.35 1.26 -22.88
N SER A 99 -3.85 2.30 -22.23
CA SER A 99 -3.66 3.62 -22.85
C SER A 99 -2.25 4.17 -22.57
N CYS A 100 -1.33 3.32 -22.12
CA CYS A 100 0.03 3.74 -21.82
C CYS A 100 0.76 4.11 -23.11
N LYS A 101 1.47 5.24 -23.07
CA LYS A 101 2.37 5.66 -24.14
C LYS A 101 3.82 5.52 -23.66
N PRO A 102 4.76 5.16 -24.54
CA PRO A 102 6.18 5.14 -24.21
C PRO A 102 6.61 6.49 -23.63
N LYS A 103 7.49 6.45 -22.63
CA LYS A 103 8.09 7.68 -22.12
C LYS A 103 8.96 8.24 -23.24
N ALA A 104 8.72 9.48 -23.65
CA ALA A 104 9.60 10.14 -24.61
C ALA A 104 11.03 10.09 -24.07
N ALA A 105 11.94 9.53 -24.87
CA ALA A 105 13.36 9.60 -24.56
C ALA A 105 13.74 11.08 -24.47
N LYS A 106 14.37 11.46 -23.35
CA LYS A 106 14.97 12.79 -23.20
C LYS A 106 16.32 12.81 -23.89
#